data_AF-A0A433ICZ2-F1
#
_entry.id   AF-A0A433ICZ2-F1
#
_cell.length_a   1.000
_cell.length_b   1.000
_cell.length_c   1.000
_cell.angle_alpha   90.00
_cell.angle_beta   90.00
_cell.angle_gamma   90.00
#
_symmetry.space_group_name_H-M   'P 1'
#
loop_
_entity.id
_entity.type
_entity.pdbx_description
1 polymer ?
#
loop_
_entity_poly.entity_id
_entity_poly.type
_entity_poly.pdbx_seq_one_letter_code
_entity_poly.pdbx_strand_id
1 'polypeptide(L)'
;MRIALATTVQPGLDHIGPLERHQTDITVLRRAEDLAELLAIARSGLVDAVLVAGDTESLTAAFLEETARLPRPVGVAALSEVRAERRRLRGMGVPCVRADADPEQIAAVVVESASAAAE
;
A
#
# COMPACT_ATOMS: atom_id res chain seq x y z
N MET A 1 12.34 -12.02 2.05
CA MET A 1 11.21 -12.54 1.23
C MET A 1 10.74 -11.38 0.39
N ARG A 2 10.50 -11.58 -0.92
CA ARG A 2 10.18 -10.46 -1.79
C ARG A 2 8.66 -10.25 -1.85
N ILE A 3 8.20 -9.07 -1.43
CA ILE A 3 6.80 -8.65 -1.37
C ILE A 3 6.34 -8.20 -2.76
N ALA A 4 5.35 -8.88 -3.32
CA ALA A 4 4.66 -8.44 -4.53
C ALA A 4 3.70 -7.29 -4.20
N LEU A 5 3.90 -6.13 -4.81
CA LEU A 5 3.16 -4.89 -4.52
C LEU A 5 2.34 -4.44 -5.72
N ALA A 6 1.10 -3.99 -5.46
CA ALA A 6 0.37 -3.10 -6.35
C ALA A 6 0.21 -1.72 -5.70
N THR A 7 0.13 -0.66 -6.50
CA THR A 7 -0.03 0.69 -5.95
C THR A 7 -0.87 1.57 -6.85
N THR A 8 -1.63 2.50 -6.27
CA THR A 8 -2.25 3.57 -7.06
C THR A 8 -1.19 4.55 -7.56
N VAL A 9 -1.44 5.18 -8.70
CA VAL A 9 -0.56 6.24 -9.24
C VAL A 9 -1.12 7.60 -8.82
N GLN A 10 -0.31 8.42 -8.15
CA GLN A 10 -0.67 9.79 -7.83
C GLN A 10 0.05 10.75 -8.79
N PRO A 11 -0.67 11.57 -9.57
CA PRO A 11 -0.04 12.57 -10.44
C PRO A 11 0.93 13.48 -9.67
N GLY A 12 2.14 13.66 -10.21
CA GLY A 12 3.18 14.50 -9.61
C GLY A 12 3.99 13.84 -8.47
N LEU A 13 3.70 12.57 -8.14
CA LEU A 13 4.46 11.79 -7.16
C LEU A 13 5.17 10.62 -7.87
N ASP A 14 6.49 10.58 -7.79
CA ASP A 14 7.29 9.41 -8.22
C ASP A 14 7.68 8.55 -7.01
N HIS A 15 6.72 7.81 -6.45
CA HIS A 15 7.00 6.84 -5.38
C HIS A 15 7.43 5.46 -5.93
N ILE A 16 7.15 5.17 -7.21
CA ILE A 16 7.39 3.87 -7.83
C ILE A 16 8.84 3.74 -8.30
N GLY A 17 9.35 4.74 -9.02
CA GLY A 17 10.70 4.70 -9.59
C GLY A 17 11.78 4.50 -8.52
N PRO A 18 11.75 5.22 -7.39
CA PRO A 18 12.69 4.99 -6.29
C PRO A 18 12.58 3.59 -5.69
N LEU A 19 11.37 3.04 -5.48
CA LEU A 19 11.19 1.68 -4.97
C LEU A 19 11.77 0.61 -5.90
N GLU A 20 11.56 0.75 -7.22
CA GLU A 20 12.10 -0.15 -8.23
C GLU A 20 13.64 -0.09 -8.30
N ARG A 21 14.22 1.12 -8.16
CA ARG A 21 15.67 1.34 -8.21
C ARG A 21 16.41 0.91 -6.93
N HIS A 22 15.79 1.05 -5.75
CA HIS A 22 16.43 0.77 -4.47
C HIS A 22 16.67 -0.73 -4.18
N GLN A 23 16.36 -1.65 -5.11
CA GLN A 23 16.52 -3.10 -4.92
C GLN A 23 15.97 -3.58 -3.57
N THR A 24 14.85 -2.99 -3.14
CA THR A 24 14.19 -3.34 -1.88
C THR A 24 13.67 -4.78 -1.93
N ASP A 25 13.22 -5.29 -0.78
CA ASP A 25 12.42 -6.52 -0.69
C ASP A 25 11.04 -6.38 -1.38
N ILE A 26 10.82 -5.41 -2.26
CA ILE A 26 9.55 -5.13 -2.93
C ILE A 26 9.70 -5.28 -4.45
N THR A 27 8.68 -5.85 -5.08
CA THR A 27 8.49 -5.83 -6.53
C THR A 27 7.15 -5.20 -6.85
N VAL A 28 7.15 -4.05 -7.52
CA VAL A 28 5.92 -3.43 -8.03
C VAL A 28 5.44 -4.21 -9.26
N LEU A 29 4.36 -4.98 -9.13
CA LEU A 29 3.80 -5.82 -10.20
C LEU A 29 2.72 -5.13 -11.01
N ARG A 30 1.98 -4.23 -10.37
CA ARG A 30 0.81 -3.56 -10.96
C ARG A 30 0.71 -2.12 -10.46
N ARG A 31 0.17 -1.27 -11.32
CA ARG A 31 -0.12 0.13 -11.06
C ARG A 31 -1.60 0.29 -11.34
N ALA A 32 -2.35 0.72 -10.35
CA ALA A 32 -3.79 0.93 -10.43
C ALA A 32 -4.08 2.42 -10.61
N GLU A 33 -5.18 2.73 -11.29
CA GLU A 33 -5.68 4.09 -11.43
C GLU A 33 -6.41 4.53 -10.16
N ASP A 34 -7.12 3.62 -9.50
CA ASP A 34 -7.92 3.92 -8.32
C ASP A 34 -7.98 2.75 -7.32
N LEU A 35 -8.72 2.97 -6.22
CA LEU A 35 -8.88 1.99 -5.15
C LEU A 35 -9.69 0.75 -5.58
N ALA A 36 -10.61 0.89 -6.53
CA ALA A 36 -11.43 -0.21 -7.01
C ALA A 36 -10.61 -1.18 -7.86
N GLU A 37 -9.75 -0.65 -8.73
CA GLU A 37 -8.78 -1.46 -9.48
C GLU A 37 -7.75 -2.11 -8.53
N LEU A 38 -7.28 -1.38 -7.52
CA LEU A 38 -6.37 -1.91 -6.50
C LEU A 38 -6.98 -3.12 -5.77
N LEU A 39 -8.29 -3.05 -5.45
CA LEU A 39 -9.04 -4.15 -4.85
C LEU A 39 -9.18 -5.34 -5.80
N ALA A 40 -9.44 -5.08 -7.08
CA ALA A 40 -9.51 -6.13 -8.10
C ALA A 40 -8.15 -6.87 -8.23
N ILE A 41 -7.04 -6.13 -8.16
CA ILE A 41 -5.69 -6.72 -8.14
C ILE A 41 -5.47 -7.53 -6.86
N ALA A 42 -5.86 -7.03 -5.69
CA ALA A 42 -5.77 -7.80 -4.44
C ALA A 42 -6.55 -9.13 -4.54
N ARG A 43 -7.79 -9.09 -5.04
CA ARG A 43 -8.65 -10.26 -5.26
C ARG A 43 -8.06 -11.28 -6.23
N SER A 44 -7.17 -10.88 -7.13
CA SER A 44 -6.49 -11.79 -8.06
C SER A 44 -5.48 -12.73 -7.38
N GLY A 45 -5.06 -12.42 -6.14
CA GLY A 45 -4.06 -13.19 -5.40
C GLY A 45 -2.62 -13.00 -5.88
N LEU A 46 -2.38 -12.06 -6.82
CA LEU A 46 -1.07 -11.79 -7.41
C LEU A 46 -0.12 -11.00 -6.51
N VAL A 47 -0.64 -10.33 -5.47
CA VAL A 47 0.11 -9.42 -4.62
C VAL A 47 0.01 -9.80 -3.15
N ASP A 48 1.02 -9.42 -2.38
CA ASP A 48 1.11 -9.58 -0.94
C ASP A 48 0.64 -8.31 -0.20
N ALA A 49 0.82 -7.16 -0.84
CA ALA A 49 0.39 -5.88 -0.31
C ALA A 49 -0.07 -4.93 -1.40
N VAL A 50 -0.81 -3.90 -0.97
CA VAL A 50 -1.19 -2.74 -1.76
C VAL A 50 -0.72 -1.46 -1.07
N LEU A 51 -0.25 -0.50 -1.87
CA LEU A 51 0.15 0.83 -1.42
C LEU A 51 -0.76 1.89 -2.04
N VAL A 52 -1.54 2.57 -1.22
CA VAL A 52 -2.42 3.67 -1.66
C VAL A 52 -1.63 4.97 -1.64
N ALA A 53 -1.35 5.50 -2.83
CA ALA A 53 -0.82 6.84 -3.04
C ALA A 53 -1.94 7.71 -3.62
N GLY A 54 -2.39 8.71 -2.85
CA GLY A 54 -3.52 9.57 -3.20
C GLY A 54 -4.88 9.00 -2.78
N ASP A 55 -5.89 9.88 -2.77
CA ASP A 55 -7.30 9.58 -2.44
C ASP A 55 -7.50 8.72 -1.18
N THR A 56 -6.64 8.90 -0.18
CA THR A 56 -6.60 8.05 1.01
C THR A 56 -7.86 8.18 1.86
N GLU A 57 -8.64 9.26 1.72
CA GLU A 57 -9.97 9.41 2.31
C GLU A 57 -10.93 8.28 1.93
N SER A 58 -10.70 7.65 0.76
CA SER A 58 -11.48 6.50 0.28
C SER A 58 -11.11 5.18 0.97
N LEU A 59 -9.99 5.15 1.72
CA LEU A 59 -9.67 4.02 2.59
C LEU A 59 -10.61 4.00 3.80
N THR A 60 -11.46 2.98 3.81
CA THR A 60 -12.48 2.73 4.84
C THR A 60 -12.22 1.41 5.56
N ALA A 61 -12.86 1.22 6.71
CA ALA A 61 -12.82 -0.06 7.43
C ALA A 61 -13.33 -1.23 6.57
N ALA A 62 -14.33 -0.99 5.71
CA ALA A 62 -14.87 -2.01 4.81
C ALA A 62 -13.83 -2.50 3.79
N PHE A 63 -13.04 -1.58 3.22
CA PHE A 63 -11.95 -1.96 2.32
C PHE A 63 -10.91 -2.84 3.04
N LEU A 64 -10.49 -2.45 4.24
CA LEU A 64 -9.51 -3.19 5.04
C LEU A 64 -10.03 -4.59 5.42
N GLU A 65 -11.28 -4.68 5.86
CA GLU A 65 -11.95 -5.92 6.19
C GLU A 65 -12.05 -6.85 4.96
N GLU A 66 -12.30 -6.27 3.79
CA GLU A 66 -12.36 -7.04 2.55
C GLU A 66 -11.00 -7.62 2.16
N THR A 67 -9.93 -6.81 2.19
CA THR A 67 -8.57 -7.27 1.89
C THR A 67 -8.06 -8.32 2.88
N ALA A 68 -8.47 -8.22 4.15
CA ALA A 68 -8.11 -9.19 5.19
C ALA A 68 -8.86 -10.52 5.06
N ARG A 69 -10.05 -10.53 4.45
CA ARG A 69 -10.88 -11.74 4.25
C ARG A 69 -10.60 -12.49 2.95
N LEU A 70 -9.69 -11.99 2.12
CA LEU A 70 -9.29 -12.70 0.91
C LEU A 70 -8.66 -14.06 1.26
N PRO A 71 -8.80 -15.10 0.42
CA PRO A 71 -8.19 -16.41 0.66
C PRO A 71 -6.69 -16.34 0.91
N ARG A 72 -6.02 -15.36 0.29
CA ARG A 72 -4.68 -14.90 0.64
C ARG A 72 -4.83 -13.44 1.08
N PRO A 73 -4.77 -13.15 2.39
CA PRO A 73 -4.90 -11.78 2.88
C PRO A 73 -3.84 -10.86 2.27
N VAL A 74 -4.21 -9.60 2.03
CA VAL A 74 -3.34 -8.60 1.41
C VAL A 74 -3.13 -7.45 2.37
N GLY A 75 -1.86 -7.12 2.65
CA GLY A 75 -1.49 -5.99 3.49
C GLY A 75 -1.84 -4.65 2.85
N VAL A 76 -2.25 -3.66 3.64
CA VAL A 76 -2.59 -2.32 3.15
C VAL A 76 -1.68 -1.29 3.79
N ALA A 77 -0.93 -0.53 2.98
CA ALA A 77 -0.15 0.62 3.39
C ALA A 77 -0.57 1.87 2.60
N ALA A 78 -0.23 3.06 3.07
CA ALA A 78 -0.62 4.31 2.43
C ALA A 78 0.45 5.40 2.48
N LEU A 79 0.40 6.32 1.53
CA LEU A 79 1.18 7.56 1.50
C LEU A 79 0.26 8.76 1.69
N SER A 80 0.64 9.69 2.57
CA SER A 80 -0.09 10.96 2.70
C SER A 80 0.78 12.08 3.22
N GLU A 81 0.76 13.24 2.55
CA GLU A 81 1.40 14.46 3.04
C GLU A 81 0.65 15.09 4.21
N VAL A 82 -0.65 14.81 4.36
CA VAL A 82 -1.50 15.42 5.38
C VAL A 82 -1.33 14.70 6.72
N ARG A 83 -0.79 15.39 7.73
CA ARG A 83 -0.54 14.79 9.06
C ARG A 83 -1.80 14.23 9.73
N ALA A 84 -2.93 14.93 9.61
CA ALA A 84 -4.19 14.49 10.18
C ALA A 84 -4.65 13.16 9.54
N GLU A 85 -4.44 13.04 8.24
CA GLU A 85 -4.80 11.85 7.48
C GLU A 85 -3.91 10.66 7.82
N ARG A 86 -2.58 10.85 7.92
CA ARG A 86 -1.68 9.82 8.44
C ARG A 86 -2.10 9.31 9.82
N ARG A 87 -2.59 10.20 10.70
CA ARG A 87 -3.10 9.82 12.03
C ARG A 87 -4.38 8.99 11.92
N ARG A 88 -5.32 9.38 11.05
CA ARG A 88 -6.55 8.63 10.79
C ARG A 88 -6.24 7.21 10.31
N LEU A 89 -5.39 7.10 9.28
CA LEU A 89 -4.99 5.82 8.68
C LEU A 89 -4.29 4.90 9.70
N ARG A 90 -3.33 5.42 10.46
CA ARG A 90 -2.68 4.66 11.54
C ARG A 90 -3.67 4.23 12.63
N GLY A 91 -4.66 5.07 12.95
CA GLY A 91 -5.74 4.71 13.88
C GLY A 91 -6.65 3.59 13.38
N MET A 92 -6.68 3.34 12.06
CA MET A 92 -7.36 2.21 11.43
C MET A 92 -6.45 0.98 11.26
N GLY A 93 -5.21 1.04 11.73
CA GLY A 93 -4.22 -0.03 11.55
C GLY A 93 -3.52 -0.03 10.18
N VAL A 94 -3.58 1.06 9.42
CA VAL A 94 -2.88 1.20 8.13
C VAL A 94 -1.52 1.89 8.35
N PRO A 95 -0.38 1.18 8.18
CA PRO A 95 0.93 1.80 8.16
C PRO A 95 0.99 2.90 7.10
N CYS A 96 1.45 4.10 7.51
CA CYS A 96 1.40 5.26 6.64
C CYS A 96 2.57 6.22 6.87
N VAL A 97 3.22 6.60 5.78
CA VAL A 97 4.33 7.58 5.74
C VAL A 97 3.99 8.74 4.82
N ARG A 98 4.88 9.73 4.74
CA ARG A 98 4.76 10.81 3.77
C ARG A 98 5.03 10.26 2.37
N ALA A 99 4.46 10.92 1.37
CA ALA A 99 4.72 10.61 -0.02
C ALA A 99 6.16 10.97 -0.42
N ASP A 100 6.73 12.01 0.21
CA ASP A 100 8.14 12.40 0.07
C ASP A 100 9.13 11.62 0.96
N ALA A 101 8.68 10.53 1.59
CA ALA A 101 9.52 9.70 2.44
C ALA A 101 10.59 8.95 1.63
N ASP A 102 11.68 8.58 2.30
CA ASP A 102 12.75 7.80 1.68
C ASP A 102 12.22 6.43 1.21
N PRO A 103 12.76 5.87 0.12
CA PRO A 103 12.30 4.58 -0.41
C PRO A 103 12.35 3.45 0.62
N GLU A 104 13.33 3.46 1.53
CA GLU A 104 13.44 2.52 2.64
C GLU A 104 12.27 2.65 3.64
N GLN A 105 11.80 3.87 3.89
CA GLN A 105 10.68 4.12 4.79
C GLN A 105 9.35 3.67 4.18
N ILE A 106 9.16 3.93 2.89
CA ILE A 106 8.01 3.42 2.13
C ILE A 106 8.06 1.89 2.10
N ALA A 107 9.24 1.32 1.87
CA ALA A 107 9.40 -0.12 1.86
C ALA A 107 9.10 -0.76 3.23
N ALA A 108 9.57 -0.14 4.31
CA ALA A 108 9.33 -0.63 5.67
C ALA A 108 7.83 -0.73 5.99
N VAL A 109 7.02 0.27 5.64
CA VAL A 109 5.57 0.22 5.91
C VAL A 109 4.81 -0.78 5.04
N VAL A 110 5.30 -1.05 3.83
CA VAL A 110 4.75 -2.10 2.95
C VAL A 110 5.09 -3.49 3.50
N VAL A 111 6.33 -3.68 3.96
CA VAL A 111 6.75 -4.95 4.58
C VAL A 111 6.02 -5.20 5.90
N GLU A 112 5.84 -4.15 6.73
CA GLU A 112 5.05 -4.19 7.95
C GLU A 112 3.60 -4.64 7.65
N SER A 113 2.94 -4.02 6.67
CA SER A 113 1.55 -4.34 6.34
C SER A 113 1.40 -5.75 5.76
N ALA A 114 2.33 -6.19 4.90
CA ALA A 114 2.31 -7.54 4.35
C ALA A 114 2.54 -8.61 5.42
N SER A 115 3.45 -8.35 6.37
CA SER A 115 3.74 -9.29 7.47
C SER A 115 2.53 -9.44 8.39
N ALA A 116 1.90 -8.32 8.75
CA ALA A 116 0.70 -8.32 9.60
C ALA A 116 -0.50 -9.04 8.95
N ALA A 117 -0.62 -9.02 7.62
CA ALA A 117 -1.67 -9.75 6.91
C ALA A 117 -1.43 -11.26 6.85
N ALA A 118 -0.18 -11.72 7.00
CA ALA A 118 0.18 -13.14 6.92
C ALA A 118 0.06 -13.89 8.26
N GLU A 119 -0.13 -13.18 9.37
CA GLU A 119 -0.33 -13.72 10.74
C GLU A 119 -1.79 -14.16 10.98
#